data_AF-A0A241W2X0-F1
#
_entry.id   AF-A0A241W2X0-F1
#
_cell.length_a   1.000
_cell.length_b   1.000
_cell.length_c   1.000
_cell.angle_alpha   90.00
_cell.angle_beta   90.00
_cell.angle_gamma   90.00
#
_symmetry.space_group_name_H-M   'P 1'
#
loop_
_entity.id
_entity.type
_entity.pdbx_description
1 polymer ?
#
loop_
_entity_poly.entity_id
_entity_poly.type
_entity_poly.pdbx_seq_one_letter_code
_entity_poly.pdbx_strand_id
1 'polypeptide(L)'
;MAKIILSNIPLNYQDLAKECAELPHVEDELDNVAIYGTNPRLEIDLTFEAACNGYTLFYIGYFDFWYVHTPDGHWKRASIGYDDAFIQTVIEPKNKKEIFKAHIASFDKVHSVFIDRAMS
;
A
#
# COMPACT_ATOMS: atom_id res chain seq x y z
N MET A 1 -12.32 -13.25 -13.15
CA MET A 1 -11.99 -13.09 -11.73
C MET A 1 -11.45 -11.70 -11.55
N ALA A 2 -11.69 -11.08 -10.39
CA ALA A 2 -11.11 -9.78 -10.09
C ALA A 2 -9.58 -9.89 -10.16
N LYS A 3 -8.90 -8.81 -10.58
CA LYS A 3 -7.44 -8.82 -10.72
C LYS A 3 -6.86 -7.45 -10.43
N ILE A 4 -5.60 -7.45 -10.00
CA ILE A 4 -4.80 -6.24 -9.92
C ILE A 4 -4.28 -5.88 -11.32
N ILE A 5 -4.29 -4.59 -11.65
CA ILE A 5 -3.60 -4.02 -12.81
C ILE A 5 -2.57 -2.99 -12.33
N LEU A 6 -1.42 -2.96 -13.01
CA LEU A 6 -0.28 -2.13 -12.65
C LEU A 6 -0.37 -0.81 -13.42
N SER A 7 -0.66 0.28 -12.71
CA SER A 7 -0.96 1.58 -13.31
C SER A 7 0.12 2.61 -12.96
N ASN A 8 0.71 3.23 -13.99
CA ASN A 8 1.73 4.29 -13.86
C ASN A 8 2.97 3.88 -13.02
N ILE A 9 3.38 2.62 -13.11
CA ILE A 9 4.53 2.12 -12.35
C ILE A 9 5.82 2.31 -13.12
N PRO A 10 6.81 3.06 -12.58
CA PRO A 10 8.12 3.21 -13.21
C PRO A 10 8.78 1.85 -13.45
N LEU A 11 9.54 1.72 -14.54
CA LEU A 11 10.13 0.44 -14.99
C LEU A 11 10.96 -0.26 -13.91
N ASN A 12 11.69 0.51 -13.10
CA ASN A 12 12.54 -0.01 -12.01
C ASN A 12 11.75 -0.57 -10.82
N TYR A 13 10.43 -0.38 -10.77
CA TYR A 13 9.55 -0.85 -9.71
C TYR A 13 8.51 -1.87 -10.18
N GLN A 14 8.57 -2.27 -11.46
CA GLN A 14 7.62 -3.21 -12.06
C GLN A 14 7.63 -4.58 -11.38
N ASP A 15 8.80 -5.11 -11.03
CA ASP A 15 8.88 -6.43 -10.38
C ASP A 15 8.37 -6.38 -8.95
N LEU A 16 8.72 -5.35 -8.18
CA LEU A 16 8.16 -5.13 -6.84
C LEU A 16 6.63 -4.93 -6.89
N ALA A 17 6.11 -4.28 -7.93
CA ALA A 17 4.67 -4.13 -8.09
C ALA A 17 3.95 -5.46 -8.35
N LYS A 18 4.56 -6.36 -9.13
CA LYS A 18 4.02 -7.72 -9.33
C LYS A 18 4.03 -8.49 -8.02
N GLU A 19 5.14 -8.46 -7.28
CA GLU A 19 5.22 -9.09 -5.96
C GLU A 19 4.14 -8.56 -5.01
N CYS A 20 3.91 -7.24 -5.00
CA CYS A 20 2.87 -6.62 -4.19
C CYS A 20 1.46 -7.10 -4.56
N ALA A 21 1.19 -7.32 -5.85
CA ALA A 21 -0.09 -7.83 -6.35
C ALA A 21 -0.33 -9.29 -5.97
N GLU A 22 0.73 -10.06 -5.74
CA GLU A 22 0.73 -11.49 -5.40
C GLU A 22 0.87 -11.75 -3.89
N LEU A 23 0.76 -10.71 -3.05
CA LEU A 23 0.79 -10.90 -1.60
C LEU A 23 -0.44 -11.71 -1.17
N PRO A 24 -0.30 -12.71 -0.26
CA PRO A 24 -1.41 -13.59 0.12
C PRO A 24 -2.68 -12.85 0.55
N HIS A 25 -2.54 -11.78 1.33
CA HIS A 25 -3.68 -10.97 1.77
C HIS A 25 -4.35 -10.22 0.60
N VAL A 26 -3.63 -9.88 -0.46
CA VAL A 26 -4.22 -9.26 -1.66
C VAL A 26 -5.01 -10.32 -2.44
N GLU A 27 -4.46 -11.52 -2.58
CA GLU A 27 -5.16 -12.66 -3.20
C GLU A 27 -6.44 -13.01 -2.46
N ASP A 28 -6.39 -13.10 -1.12
CA ASP A 28 -7.57 -13.35 -0.27
C ASP A 28 -8.68 -12.30 -0.50
N GLU A 29 -8.33 -11.03 -0.67
CA GLU A 29 -9.30 -9.98 -0.94
C GLU A 29 -9.86 -10.03 -2.37
N LEU A 30 -9.04 -10.41 -3.36
CA LEU A 30 -9.53 -10.65 -4.72
C LEU A 30 -10.52 -11.81 -4.77
N ASP A 31 -10.26 -12.87 -4.00
CA ASP A 31 -11.17 -14.00 -3.83
C ASP A 31 -12.48 -13.56 -3.18
N ASN A 32 -12.42 -12.74 -2.12
CA ASN A 32 -13.60 -12.16 -1.49
C ASN A 32 -14.43 -11.32 -2.48
N VAL A 33 -13.79 -10.50 -3.30
CA VAL A 33 -14.48 -9.73 -4.36
C VAL A 33 -15.10 -10.66 -5.40
N ALA A 34 -14.46 -11.78 -5.75
CA ALA A 34 -15.01 -12.73 -6.70
C ALA A 34 -16.24 -13.48 -6.17
N ILE A 35 -16.26 -13.79 -4.87
CA ILE A 35 -17.35 -14.55 -4.22
C ILE A 35 -18.52 -13.63 -3.84
N TYR A 36 -18.23 -12.49 -3.22
CA TYR A 36 -19.23 -11.62 -2.60
C TYR A 36 -19.44 -10.30 -3.34
N GLY A 37 -18.55 -9.94 -4.26
CA GLY A 37 -18.63 -8.69 -5.00
C GLY A 37 -19.72 -8.69 -6.06
N THR A 38 -20.18 -7.49 -6.41
CA THR A 38 -21.17 -7.27 -7.48
C THR A 38 -20.58 -7.42 -8.88
N ASN A 39 -19.25 -7.33 -9.02
CA ASN A 39 -18.54 -7.50 -10.27
C ASN A 39 -17.32 -8.44 -10.10
N PRO A 40 -17.43 -9.72 -10.48
CA PRO A 40 -16.34 -10.70 -10.37
C PRO A 40 -15.27 -10.55 -11.47
N ARG A 41 -15.34 -9.50 -12.30
CA ARG A 41 -14.35 -9.14 -13.32
C ARG A 41 -13.77 -7.75 -13.09
N LEU A 42 -13.85 -7.26 -11.85
CA LEU A 42 -13.32 -5.96 -11.47
C LEU A 42 -11.80 -5.91 -11.72
N GLU A 43 -11.35 -4.83 -12.34
CA GLU A 43 -9.94 -4.49 -12.44
C GLU A 43 -9.63 -3.47 -11.34
N ILE A 44 -8.59 -3.74 -10.56
CA ILE A 44 -8.22 -2.96 -9.39
C ILE A 44 -6.82 -2.39 -9.61
N ASP A 45 -6.70 -1.07 -9.57
CA ASP A 45 -5.42 -0.40 -9.77
C ASP A 45 -4.47 -0.58 -8.58
N LEU A 46 -3.23 -0.95 -8.91
CA LEU A 46 -2.06 -0.80 -8.06
C LEU A 46 -1.18 0.31 -8.62
N THR A 47 -0.90 1.32 -7.81
CA THR A 47 -0.12 2.49 -8.19
C THR A 47 1.19 2.55 -7.40
N PHE A 48 2.22 3.07 -8.06
CA PHE A 48 3.45 3.49 -7.38
C PHE A 48 3.24 4.88 -6.75
N GLU A 49 3.62 5.03 -5.49
CA GLU A 49 3.31 6.23 -4.72
C GLU A 49 4.54 7.04 -4.33
N ALA A 50 5.59 6.38 -3.87
CA ALA A 50 6.85 7.02 -3.48
C ALA A 50 7.98 5.99 -3.31
N ALA A 51 9.22 6.46 -3.42
CA ALA A 51 10.40 5.71 -2.97
C ALA A 51 11.37 6.63 -2.24
N CYS A 52 11.88 6.20 -1.09
CA CYS A 52 12.79 6.98 -0.26
C CYS A 52 13.58 6.07 0.69
N ASN A 53 14.88 6.34 0.88
CA ASN A 53 15.74 5.61 1.82
C ASN A 53 15.71 4.07 1.66
N GLY A 54 15.57 3.59 0.42
CA GLY A 54 15.45 2.16 0.11
C GLY A 54 14.06 1.56 0.31
N TYR A 55 13.10 2.33 0.84
CA TYR A 55 11.68 1.93 0.88
C TYR A 55 10.99 2.25 -0.45
N THR A 56 10.04 1.40 -0.85
CA THR A 56 9.18 1.60 -2.03
C THR A 56 7.72 1.42 -1.61
N LEU A 57 6.87 2.40 -1.89
CA LEU A 57 5.46 2.45 -1.48
C LEU A 57 4.54 2.25 -2.68
N PHE A 58 3.56 1.36 -2.50
CA PHE A 58 2.48 1.12 -3.43
C PHE A 58 1.11 1.28 -2.75
N TYR A 59 0.10 1.60 -3.56
CA TYR A 59 -1.28 1.74 -3.13
C TYR A 59 -2.21 0.90 -4.00
N ILE A 60 -3.11 0.15 -3.37
CA ILE A 60 -4.19 -0.57 -4.02
C ILE A 60 -5.50 0.12 -3.64
N GLY A 61 -5.99 0.97 -4.55
CA GLY A 61 -7.02 1.97 -4.22
C GLY A 61 -8.36 1.37 -3.81
N TYR A 62 -8.78 0.28 -4.44
CA TYR A 62 -10.07 -0.34 -4.17
C TYR A 62 -10.19 -0.86 -2.72
N PHE A 63 -9.09 -1.35 -2.15
CA PHE A 63 -9.06 -1.88 -0.79
C PHE A 63 -8.59 -0.85 0.26
N ASP A 64 -8.22 0.36 -0.18
CA ASP A 64 -7.48 1.34 0.63
C ASP A 64 -6.20 0.75 1.26
N PHE A 65 -5.43 0.06 0.42
CA PHE A 65 -4.32 -0.76 0.86
C PHE A 65 -2.97 -0.14 0.56
N TRP A 66 -2.24 0.25 1.61
CA TRP A 66 -0.88 0.77 1.49
C TRP A 66 0.13 -0.31 1.85
N TYR A 67 1.03 -0.61 0.92
CA TYR A 67 2.12 -1.57 1.10
C TYR A 67 3.47 -0.90 0.88
N VAL A 68 4.41 -1.18 1.78
CA VAL A 68 5.79 -0.77 1.63
C VAL A 68 6.69 -1.99 1.51
N HIS A 69 7.54 -1.98 0.50
CA HIS A 69 8.71 -2.86 0.41
C HIS A 69 9.86 -2.22 1.16
N THR A 70 10.43 -2.93 2.11
CA THR A 70 11.48 -2.44 3.00
C THR A 70 12.87 -2.67 2.41
N PRO A 71 13.91 -1.92 2.85
CA PRO A 71 15.28 -2.08 2.35
C PRO A 71 15.88 -3.47 2.58
N ASP A 72 15.38 -4.20 3.58
CA ASP A 72 15.75 -5.58 3.93
C ASP A 72 14.95 -6.65 3.16
N GLY A 73 14.09 -6.26 2.21
CA GLY A 73 13.40 -7.21 1.33
C GLY A 73 12.08 -7.76 1.88
N HIS A 74 11.41 -7.03 2.76
CA HIS A 74 10.15 -7.45 3.36
C HIS A 74 8.98 -6.55 2.97
N TRP A 75 7.79 -7.13 2.90
CA TRP A 75 6.54 -6.40 2.68
C TRP A 75 5.86 -6.10 4.00
N LYS A 76 5.40 -4.85 4.16
CA LYS A 76 4.63 -4.42 5.34
C LYS A 76 3.46 -3.56 4.95
N ARG A 77 2.40 -3.63 5.75
CA ARG A 77 1.30 -2.66 5.73
C ARG A 77 1.81 -1.31 6.19
N ALA A 78 1.43 -0.26 5.47
CA ALA A 78 1.79 1.10 5.77
C ALA A 78 0.56 1.95 6.13
N SER A 79 0.83 3.13 6.68
CA SER A 79 -0.15 4.18 6.94
C SER A 79 0.45 5.52 6.54
N ILE A 80 -0.36 6.44 6.00
CA ILE A 80 0.11 7.71 5.46
C ILE A 80 -0.41 8.88 6.31
N GLY A 81 0.50 9.76 6.74
CA GLY A 81 0.21 10.99 7.48
C GLY A 81 -0.12 10.80 8.96
N TYR A 82 -0.32 11.95 9.62
CA TYR A 82 -0.94 12.10 10.95
C TYR A 82 -1.91 13.29 10.80
N ASP A 83 -3.20 13.00 10.65
CA ASP A 83 -4.35 13.91 10.67
C ASP A 83 -4.58 14.91 9.51
N ASP A 84 -5.73 14.79 8.83
CA ASP A 84 -6.93 15.57 9.15
C ASP A 84 -8.18 14.99 8.43
N ALA A 85 -9.29 14.85 9.17
CA ALA A 85 -10.67 14.55 8.77
C ALA A 85 -11.07 13.13 8.25
N PHE A 86 -10.20 12.32 7.65
CA PHE A 86 -10.62 11.00 7.09
C PHE A 86 -10.07 9.75 7.81
N ILE A 87 -9.02 9.87 8.64
CA ILE A 87 -8.34 8.72 9.27
C ILE A 87 -8.01 9.00 10.74
N GLN A 88 -9.02 9.36 11.54
CA GLN A 88 -8.86 9.53 12.99
C GLN A 88 -9.05 8.25 13.80
N THR A 89 -9.15 7.08 13.15
CA THR A 89 -9.16 5.80 13.86
C THR A 89 -7.75 5.22 13.96
N VAL A 90 -7.08 5.61 15.06
CA VAL A 90 -6.09 4.78 15.79
C VAL A 90 -4.69 4.64 15.17
N ILE A 91 -4.02 5.74 14.81
CA ILE A 91 -2.54 5.73 14.76
C ILE A 91 -2.02 6.11 16.16
N GLU A 92 -1.95 5.14 17.07
CA GLU A 92 -1.28 5.34 18.36
C GLU A 92 0.24 5.44 18.13
N PRO A 93 0.91 6.58 18.43
CA PRO A 93 2.33 6.77 18.12
C PRO A 93 3.26 5.74 18.76
N LYS A 94 2.84 5.14 19.88
CA LYS A 94 3.57 4.06 20.56
C LYS A 94 3.65 2.76 19.75
N ASN A 95 2.68 2.49 18.86
CA ASN A 95 2.61 1.24 18.10
C ASN A 95 3.13 1.40 16.66
N LYS A 96 3.44 2.62 16.23
CA LYS A 96 3.84 2.93 14.86
C LYS A 96 5.25 3.52 14.83
N LYS A 97 5.95 3.31 13.71
CA LYS A 97 7.28 3.86 13.45
C LYS A 97 7.25 4.58 12.11
N GLU A 98 7.63 5.86 12.11
CA GLU A 98 7.88 6.58 10.85
C GLU A 98 9.10 5.95 10.16
N ILE A 99 8.95 5.64 8.88
CA ILE A 99 10.03 5.05 8.07
C ILE A 99 10.62 6.03 7.07
N PHE A 100 9.81 6.92 6.50
CA PHE A 100 10.27 8.02 5.68
C PHE A 100 9.17 9.08 5.50
N LYS A 101 9.54 10.22 4.92
CA LYS A 101 8.64 11.29 4.51
C LYS A 101 8.94 11.62 3.04
N ALA A 102 7.93 11.55 2.19
CA ALA A 102 8.08 11.77 0.75
C ALA A 102 6.83 12.40 0.15
N HIS A 103 6.96 12.90 -1.08
CA HIS A 103 5.83 13.29 -1.90
C HIS A 103 5.05 12.05 -2.32
N ILE A 104 3.80 11.95 -1.89
CA ILE A 104 2.92 10.82 -2.20
C ILE A 104 2.06 11.18 -3.41
N ALA A 105 2.17 10.39 -4.49
CA ALA A 105 1.55 10.68 -5.77
C ALA A 105 0.03 10.92 -5.67
N SER A 106 -0.69 10.05 -4.94
CA SER A 106 -2.14 10.15 -4.77
C SER A 106 -2.61 11.39 -3.99
N PHE A 107 -1.76 12.00 -3.17
CA PHE A 107 -2.09 13.21 -2.39
C PHE A 107 -1.52 14.51 -2.99
N ASP A 108 -0.59 14.39 -3.95
CA ASP A 108 0.21 15.50 -4.50
C ASP A 108 0.86 16.37 -3.40
N LYS A 109 1.28 15.70 -2.31
CA LYS A 109 1.78 16.35 -1.08
C LYS A 109 2.79 15.49 -0.37
N VAL A 110 3.63 16.15 0.44
CA VAL A 110 4.61 15.47 1.29
C VAL A 110 3.93 14.95 2.55
N HIS A 111 3.90 13.62 2.72
CA HIS A 111 3.38 12.95 3.91
C HIS A 111 4.42 12.03 4.53
N SER A 112 4.32 11.85 5.85
CA SER A 112 5.05 10.82 6.58
C SER A 112 4.43 9.45 6.32
N VAL A 113 5.26 8.41 6.25
CA VAL A 113 4.85 7.01 6.05
C VAL A 113 5.23 6.21 7.28
N PHE A 114 4.28 5.42 7.78
CA PHE A 114 4.40 4.66 9.01
C PHE A 114 4.18 3.17 8.77
N ILE A 115 4.84 2.35 9.57
CA ILE A 115 4.56 0.90 9.72
C ILE A 115 4.30 0.58 11.18
N ASP A 116 3.69 -0.57 11.44
CA ASP A 116 3.60 -1.12 12.79
C ASP A 116 4.99 -1.43 13.36
N ARG A 117 5.20 -1.07 14.62
CA ARG A 117 6.33 -1.56 15.40
C ARG A 117 6.13 -3.06 15.59
N ALA A 118 7.18 -3.84 15.40
CA ALA A 118 7.16 -5.23 15.85
C ALA A 118 6.85 -5.21 17.35
N MET A 119 5.81 -5.94 17.79
CA MET A 119 5.57 -6.13 19.21
C MET A 119 6.75 -6.94 19.76
N SER A 120 7.52 -6.32 20.64
CA SER A 120 8.62 -6.95 21.39
C SER A 120 8.08 -7.90 22.45
#